data_AF-A0A6A4IDF2-F1
#
_entry.id   AF-A0A6A4IDF2-F1
#
_cell.length_a   1.000
_cell.length_b   1.000
_cell.length_c   1.000
_cell.angle_alpha   90.00
_cell.angle_beta   90.00
_cell.angle_gamma   90.00
#
_symmetry.space_group_name_H-M   'P 1'
#
loop_
_entity.id
_entity.type
_entity.pdbx_description
1 polymer ?
#
loop_
_entity_poly.entity_id
_entity_poly.type
_entity_poly.pdbx_seq_one_letter_code
_entity_poly.pdbx_strand_id
1 'polypeptide(L)'
;MSFHPKTPPVSQTHSPGTPRHHKVGHSSGKSTQELKTCLPQCISTPENIRSTLKADLGLSFEPDEWQAHTIHRILQGYDGMVVAATGLGKSLVFEGTAKLAGSGKAVIVICPLKALECNQVQHAINKGLVADAINKDTEKTLELW
;
A
#
# COMPACT_ATOMS: atom_id res chain seq x y z
N MET A 1 -28.79 -31.11 -30.06
CA MET A 1 -29.69 -30.79 -28.93
C MET A 1 -28.86 -30.16 -27.84
N SER A 2 -28.90 -28.83 -27.71
CA SER A 2 -28.09 -28.09 -26.74
C SER A 2 -28.77 -28.07 -25.37
N PHE A 3 -28.14 -28.69 -24.37
CA PHE A 3 -28.54 -28.58 -22.98
C PHE A 3 -27.92 -27.31 -22.38
N HIS A 4 -28.74 -26.34 -21.99
CA HIS A 4 -28.31 -25.24 -21.14
C HIS A 4 -28.69 -25.53 -19.68
N PRO A 5 -27.74 -25.49 -18.74
CA PRO A 5 -28.06 -25.64 -17.33
C PRO A 5 -28.88 -24.43 -16.88
N LYS A 6 -30.09 -24.69 -16.38
CA LYS A 6 -30.92 -23.66 -15.74
C LYS A 6 -30.41 -23.41 -14.33
N THR A 7 -30.12 -22.16 -14.00
CA THR A 7 -29.81 -21.73 -12.64
C THR A 7 -31.00 -22.07 -11.73
N PRO A 8 -30.79 -22.72 -10.58
CA PRO A 8 -31.89 -23.00 -9.66
C PRO A 8 -32.46 -21.69 -9.10
N PRO A 9 -33.78 -21.62 -8.83
CA PRO A 9 -34.39 -20.46 -8.22
C PRO A 9 -33.79 -20.20 -6.83
N VAL A 10 -33.56 -18.93 -6.53
CA VAL A 10 -33.07 -18.46 -5.23
C VAL A 10 -34.11 -18.82 -4.16
N SER A 11 -33.81 -19.82 -3.35
CA SER A 11 -34.60 -20.16 -2.16
C SER A 11 -34.55 -18.98 -1.19
N GLN A 12 -35.65 -18.25 -1.07
CA GLN A 12 -35.81 -17.24 -0.03
C GLN A 12 -35.99 -17.93 1.33
N THR A 13 -34.89 -18.29 1.98
CA THR A 13 -34.89 -18.62 3.41
C THR A 13 -34.94 -17.33 4.23
N HIS A 14 -36.09 -16.66 4.19
CA HIS A 14 -36.40 -15.59 5.14
C HIS A 14 -36.79 -16.22 6.48
N SER A 15 -35.86 -16.24 7.45
CA SER A 15 -36.18 -16.50 8.85
C SER A 15 -36.94 -15.29 9.41
N PRO A 16 -38.20 -15.43 9.86
CA PRO A 16 -39.08 -14.30 10.21
C PRO A 16 -38.75 -13.61 11.55
N GLY A 17 -37.59 -13.87 12.16
CA GLY A 17 -37.29 -13.49 13.55
C GLY A 17 -36.13 -12.52 13.75
N THR A 18 -35.42 -12.09 12.72
CA THR A 18 -34.28 -11.18 12.88
C THR A 18 -34.47 -9.95 12.00
N PRO A 19 -34.76 -8.78 12.58
CA PRO A 19 -34.76 -7.54 11.83
C PRO A 19 -33.34 -7.28 11.30
N ARG A 20 -33.06 -7.69 10.05
CA ARG A 20 -31.89 -7.20 9.33
C ARG A 20 -32.18 -5.77 8.91
N HIS A 21 -31.96 -4.84 9.82
CA HIS A 21 -31.82 -3.45 9.43
C HIS A 21 -30.46 -3.32 8.73
N HIS A 22 -30.44 -3.13 7.42
CA HIS A 22 -29.22 -2.66 6.77
C HIS A 22 -28.84 -1.34 7.44
N LYS A 23 -27.59 -1.22 7.90
CA LYS A 23 -27.09 0.07 8.38
C LYS A 23 -27.16 1.03 7.21
N VAL A 24 -28.12 1.94 7.23
CA VAL A 24 -28.18 3.05 6.28
C VAL A 24 -26.95 3.88 6.59
N GLY A 25 -25.98 3.88 5.68
CA GLY A 25 -24.79 4.69 5.83
C GLY A 25 -25.23 6.14 5.97
N HIS A 26 -24.93 6.76 7.10
CA HIS A 26 -25.00 8.21 7.19
C HIS A 26 -24.03 8.77 6.14
N SER A 27 -24.57 9.39 5.10
CA SER A 27 -23.84 10.07 4.03
C SER A 27 -23.18 11.38 4.51
N SER A 28 -22.85 11.49 5.81
CA SER A 28 -22.03 12.56 6.36
C SER A 28 -20.54 12.30 6.17
N GLY A 29 -20.15 11.14 5.63
CA GLY A 29 -18.81 10.97 5.10
C GLY A 29 -18.69 11.86 3.88
N LYS A 30 -17.95 12.96 4.00
CA LYS A 30 -17.36 13.65 2.85
C LYS A 30 -16.90 12.56 1.89
N SER A 31 -17.51 12.50 0.71
CA SER A 31 -17.02 11.62 -0.35
C SER A 31 -15.51 11.84 -0.44
N THR A 32 -14.72 10.79 -0.67
CA THR A 32 -13.28 10.85 -0.97
C THR A 32 -12.94 11.66 -2.24
N GLN A 33 -13.84 12.54 -2.66
CA GLN A 33 -13.59 13.69 -3.51
C GLN A 33 -12.74 14.69 -2.73
N GLU A 34 -11.43 14.45 -2.61
CA GLU A 34 -10.35 15.45 -2.52
C GLU A 34 -9.00 14.82 -2.10
N LEU A 35 -8.56 13.77 -2.80
CA LEU A 35 -7.15 13.38 -2.79
C LEU A 35 -6.66 13.42 -4.25
N LYS A 36 -6.43 14.64 -4.72
CA LYS A 36 -5.62 14.91 -5.91
C LYS A 36 -4.59 15.96 -5.52
N THR A 37 -3.62 15.53 -4.72
CA THR A 37 -2.37 16.28 -4.59
C THR A 37 -1.77 16.41 -5.99
N CYS A 38 -1.53 17.65 -6.44
CA CYS A 38 -0.68 17.88 -7.61
C CYS A 38 0.71 17.38 -7.26
N LEU A 39 1.08 16.22 -7.81
CA LEU A 39 2.42 15.67 -7.65
C LEU A 39 3.42 16.53 -8.46
N PRO A 40 4.66 16.69 -7.98
CA PRO A 40 5.74 17.27 -8.75
C PRO A 40 5.92 16.58 -10.11
N GLN A 41 6.41 17.32 -11.12
CA GLN A 41 6.58 16.83 -12.49
C GLN A 41 7.43 15.54 -12.56
N CYS A 42 8.44 15.40 -11.70
CA CYS A 42 9.31 14.21 -11.65
C CYS A 42 8.60 12.94 -11.17
N ILE A 43 7.38 13.04 -10.62
CA ILE A 43 6.59 11.88 -10.16
C ILE A 43 5.13 11.97 -10.61
N SER A 44 4.86 12.76 -11.66
CA SER A 44 3.51 12.97 -12.19
C SER A 44 2.97 11.77 -12.99
N THR A 45 3.84 10.86 -13.41
CA THR A 45 3.47 9.64 -14.14
C THR A 45 4.19 8.42 -13.57
N PRO A 46 3.63 7.20 -13.73
CA PRO A 46 4.32 5.97 -13.34
C PRO A 46 5.70 5.81 -13.97
N GLU A 47 5.90 6.23 -15.22
CA GLU A 47 7.18 6.15 -15.92
C GLU A 47 8.24 7.05 -15.27
N ASN A 48 7.85 8.27 -14.89
CA ASN A 48 8.73 9.20 -14.17
C ASN A 48 9.07 8.67 -12.78
N ILE A 49 8.12 7.98 -12.13
CA ILE A 49 8.38 7.30 -10.86
C ILE A 49 9.42 6.19 -11.03
N ARG A 50 9.35 5.35 -12.08
CA ARG A 50 10.33 4.28 -12.31
C ARG A 50 11.75 4.84 -12.46
N SER A 51 11.91 5.86 -13.31
CA SER A 51 13.22 6.47 -13.56
C SER A 51 13.76 7.19 -12.32
N THR A 52 12.90 7.92 -11.61
CA THR A 52 13.27 8.61 -10.37
C THR A 52 13.67 7.60 -9.30
N LEU A 53 12.89 6.56 -9.04
CA LEU A 53 13.22 5.53 -8.05
C LEU A 53 14.54 4.84 -8.33
N LYS A 54 14.80 4.49 -9.60
CA LYS A 54 16.05 3.84 -9.97
C LYS A 54 17.26 4.71 -9.63
N ALA A 55 17.18 6.00 -9.97
CA ALA A 55 18.26 6.96 -9.68
C ALA A 55 18.39 7.21 -8.18
N ASP A 56 17.29 7.52 -7.51
CA ASP A 56 17.24 7.98 -6.12
C ASP A 56 17.58 6.92 -5.08
N LEU A 57 17.28 5.65 -5.37
CA LEU A 57 17.57 4.50 -4.51
C LEU A 57 18.76 3.67 -5.01
N GLY A 58 19.43 4.09 -6.09
CA GLY A 58 20.58 3.39 -6.66
C GLY A 58 20.28 1.95 -7.08
N LEU A 59 19.10 1.70 -7.68
CA LEU A 59 18.67 0.34 -8.02
C LEU A 59 19.44 -0.19 -9.22
N SER A 60 19.90 -1.44 -9.12
CA SER A 60 20.54 -2.17 -10.23
C SER A 60 19.53 -2.71 -11.26
N PHE A 61 18.24 -2.63 -10.97
CA PHE A 61 17.15 -3.13 -11.79
C PHE A 61 16.12 -2.02 -12.07
N GLU A 62 15.27 -2.25 -13.07
CA GLU A 62 14.12 -1.39 -13.34
C GLU A 62 12.94 -1.79 -12.46
N PRO A 63 12.34 -0.88 -11.67
CA PRO A 63 11.09 -1.17 -10.96
C PRO A 63 10.01 -1.66 -11.92
N ASP A 64 9.15 -2.57 -11.49
CA ASP A 64 8.03 -3.04 -12.31
C ASP A 64 6.95 -1.96 -12.48
N GLU A 65 6.17 -2.05 -13.55
CA GLU A 65 5.07 -1.13 -13.83
C GLU A 65 4.05 -1.07 -12.69
N TRP A 66 3.67 -2.22 -12.13
CA TRP A 66 2.70 -2.27 -11.03
C TRP A 66 3.25 -1.62 -9.75
N GLN A 67 4.56 -1.68 -9.49
CA GLN A 67 5.19 -1.04 -8.33
C GLN A 67 5.08 0.48 -8.47
N ALA A 68 5.50 1.03 -9.62
CA ALA A 68 5.44 2.46 -9.88
C ALA A 68 3.99 2.98 -9.92
N HIS A 69 3.08 2.23 -10.53
CA HIS A 69 1.66 2.59 -10.52
C HIS A 69 1.08 2.63 -9.10
N THR A 70 1.42 1.65 -8.27
CA THR A 70 0.96 1.62 -6.87
C THR A 70 1.48 2.83 -6.10
N ILE A 71 2.79 3.10 -6.20
CA ILE A 71 3.42 4.25 -5.54
C ILE A 71 2.75 5.56 -5.99
N HIS A 72 2.50 5.71 -7.30
CA HIS A 72 1.80 6.87 -7.85
C HIS A 72 0.43 7.09 -7.18
N ARG A 73 -0.35 6.02 -7.03
CA ARG A 73 -1.67 6.08 -6.40
C ARG A 73 -1.59 6.41 -4.91
N ILE A 74 -0.63 5.83 -4.18
CA ILE A 74 -0.41 6.13 -2.77
C ILE A 74 -0.04 7.62 -2.59
N LEU A 75 0.85 8.16 -3.42
CA LEU A 75 1.28 9.57 -3.34
C LEU A 75 0.15 10.55 -3.71
N GLN A 76 -0.81 10.12 -4.55
CA GLN A 76 -2.04 10.85 -4.81
C GLN A 76 -3.04 10.80 -3.64
N GLY A 77 -2.80 9.96 -2.63
CA GLY A 77 -3.66 9.76 -1.46
C GLY A 77 -4.70 8.64 -1.63
N TYR A 78 -4.58 7.79 -2.64
CA TYR A 78 -5.51 6.66 -2.78
C TYR A 78 -5.12 5.51 -1.85
N ASP A 79 -6.13 4.92 -1.22
CA ASP A 79 -6.01 3.61 -0.58
C ASP A 79 -6.08 2.49 -1.62
N GLY A 80 -5.38 1.38 -1.36
CA GLY A 80 -5.35 0.25 -2.29
C GLY A 80 -4.83 -1.05 -1.67
N MET A 81 -5.10 -2.16 -2.36
CA MET A 81 -4.60 -3.48 -2.02
C MET A 81 -3.76 -4.03 -3.17
N VAL A 82 -2.52 -4.42 -2.89
CA VAL A 82 -1.63 -5.06 -3.85
C VAL A 82 -1.55 -6.55 -3.58
N VAL A 83 -1.77 -7.35 -4.62
CA VAL A 83 -1.60 -8.81 -4.58
C VAL A 83 -0.42 -9.17 -5.48
N ALA A 84 0.67 -9.60 -4.86
CA ALA A 84 1.88 -10.03 -5.58
C ALA A 84 2.58 -11.18 -4.84
N ALA A 85 3.16 -12.10 -5.61
CA ALA A 85 3.88 -13.25 -5.07
C ALA A 85 5.11 -12.83 -4.24
N THR A 86 5.58 -13.73 -3.37
CA THR A 86 6.84 -13.54 -2.63
C THR A 86 8.01 -13.43 -3.60
N GLY A 87 8.99 -12.59 -3.27
CA GLY A 87 10.17 -12.37 -4.12
C GLY A 87 9.98 -11.32 -5.22
N LEU A 88 8.74 -10.89 -5.53
CA LEU A 88 8.48 -9.84 -6.55
C LEU A 88 8.77 -8.40 -6.06
N GLY A 89 9.54 -8.22 -4.99
CA GLY A 89 9.96 -6.87 -4.57
C GLY A 89 8.84 -5.96 -4.05
N LYS A 90 7.80 -6.52 -3.41
CA LYS A 90 6.72 -5.72 -2.78
C LYS A 90 7.21 -4.62 -1.84
N SER A 91 8.35 -4.80 -1.19
CA SER A 91 8.93 -3.80 -0.29
C SER A 91 9.28 -2.49 -0.97
N LEU A 92 9.62 -2.54 -2.27
CA LEU A 92 9.93 -1.32 -3.03
C LEU A 92 8.76 -0.34 -3.06
N VAL A 93 7.52 -0.80 -2.91
CA VAL A 93 6.35 0.08 -2.85
C VAL A 93 6.42 1.03 -1.67
N PHE A 94 6.64 0.53 -0.45
CA PHE A 94 6.67 1.41 0.73
C PHE A 94 8.00 2.16 0.86
N GLU A 95 9.13 1.56 0.44
CA GLU A 95 10.44 2.24 0.42
C GLU A 95 10.45 3.37 -0.60
N GLY A 96 9.94 3.12 -1.81
CA GLY A 96 9.83 4.12 -2.87
C GLY A 96 8.84 5.21 -2.50
N THR A 97 7.72 4.86 -1.84
CA THR A 97 6.81 5.87 -1.29
C THR A 97 7.51 6.75 -0.26
N ALA A 98 8.27 6.16 0.68
CA ALA A 98 9.01 6.92 1.70
C ALA A 98 10.03 7.88 1.06
N LYS A 99 10.73 7.43 0.02
CA LYS A 99 11.68 8.27 -0.72
C LYS A 99 11.00 9.44 -1.43
N LEU A 100 9.88 9.18 -2.12
CA LEU A 100 9.24 10.15 -3.01
C LEU A 100 8.21 11.06 -2.32
N ALA A 101 7.72 10.70 -1.14
CA ALA A 101 6.77 11.52 -0.37
C ALA A 101 7.37 12.87 0.07
N GLY A 102 8.70 13.01 0.05
CA GLY A 102 9.42 14.22 0.41
C GLY A 102 9.73 14.34 1.90
N SER A 103 10.36 15.44 2.28
CA SER A 103 10.78 15.69 3.67
C SER A 103 9.60 15.90 4.61
N GLY A 104 9.77 15.51 5.88
CA GLY A 104 8.74 15.64 6.91
C GLY A 104 7.56 14.67 6.77
N LYS A 105 7.68 13.66 5.90
CA LYS A 105 6.72 12.55 5.76
C LYS A 105 7.34 11.26 6.29
N ALA A 106 6.49 10.39 6.82
CA ALA A 106 6.88 9.06 7.30
C ALA A 106 5.96 8.00 6.70
N VAL A 107 6.52 6.82 6.41
CA VAL A 107 5.76 5.64 6.01
C VAL A 107 5.84 4.63 7.14
N ILE A 108 4.68 4.24 7.67
CA ILE A 108 4.58 3.25 8.75
C ILE A 108 4.22 1.91 8.13
N VAL A 109 5.09 0.92 8.33
CA VAL A 109 4.87 -0.45 7.85
C VAL A 109 4.57 -1.35 9.05
N ILE A 110 3.39 -1.93 9.07
CA ILE A 110 3.00 -2.90 10.11
C ILE A 110 3.39 -4.29 9.63
N CYS A 111 4.28 -4.95 10.37
CA CYS A 111 4.75 -6.29 10.06
C CYS A 111 4.49 -7.22 11.26
N PRO A 112 4.06 -8.47 11.05
CA PRO A 112 3.83 -9.38 12.17
C PRO A 112 5.10 -10.10 12.67
N LEU A 113 6.21 -10.03 11.92
CA LEU A 113 7.42 -10.81 12.19
C LEU A 113 8.63 -9.91 12.44
N LYS A 114 9.16 -9.93 13.66
CA LYS A 114 10.36 -9.17 14.06
C LYS A 114 11.57 -9.40 13.15
N ALA A 115 11.83 -10.66 12.78
CA ALA A 115 12.94 -10.97 11.88
C ALA A 115 12.79 -10.32 10.50
N LEU A 116 11.54 -10.20 10.02
CA LEU A 116 11.25 -9.53 8.77
C LEU A 116 11.37 -8.01 8.91
N GLU A 117 10.93 -7.42 10.02
CA GLU A 117 11.14 -5.99 10.33
C GLU A 117 12.62 -5.62 10.25
N CYS A 118 13.50 -6.36 10.96
CA CYS A 118 14.94 -6.11 10.95
C CYS A 118 15.52 -6.18 9.53
N ASN A 119 15.11 -7.16 8.74
CA ASN A 119 15.56 -7.30 7.35
C ASN A 119 15.13 -6.10 6.49
N GLN A 120 13.87 -5.64 6.63
CA GLN A 120 13.37 -4.49 5.87
C GLN A 120 14.06 -3.19 6.28
N VAL A 121 14.32 -2.98 7.57
CA VAL A 121 15.07 -1.81 8.06
C VAL A 121 16.49 -1.79 7.48
N GLN A 122 17.22 -2.90 7.57
CA GLN A 122 18.56 -3.00 6.99
C GLN A 122 18.55 -2.73 5.48
N HIS A 123 17.57 -3.27 4.76
CA HIS A 123 17.43 -3.05 3.33
C HIS A 123 17.12 -1.59 2.97
N ALA A 124 16.26 -0.91 3.75
CA ALA A 124 15.97 0.51 3.58
C ALA A 124 17.20 1.39 3.87
N ILE A 125 17.93 1.12 4.97
CA ILE A 125 19.16 1.83 5.33
C ILE A 125 20.22 1.66 4.23
N ASN A 126 20.38 0.46 3.69
CA ASN A 126 21.33 0.20 2.59
C ASN A 126 20.98 0.98 1.30
N LYS A 127 19.74 1.46 1.16
CA LYS A 127 19.28 2.33 0.07
C LYS A 127 19.34 3.82 0.44
N GLY A 128 19.92 4.16 1.58
CA GLY A 128 20.05 5.54 2.06
C GLY A 128 18.78 6.13 2.67
N LEU A 129 17.82 5.30 3.08
CA LEU A 129 16.64 5.74 3.82
C LEU A 129 16.92 5.75 5.32
N VAL A 130 16.31 6.70 6.03
CA VAL A 130 16.23 6.67 7.49
C VAL A 130 15.06 5.76 7.86
N ALA A 131 15.34 4.64 8.53
CA ALA A 131 14.35 3.63 8.88
C ALA A 131 14.69 2.99 10.22
N ASP A 132 13.65 2.66 10.98
CA ASP A 132 13.75 1.99 12.28
C ASP A 132 12.59 1.00 12.46
N ALA A 133 12.79 0.02 13.35
CA ALA A 133 11.75 -0.91 13.76
C ALA A 133 11.41 -0.71 15.24
N ILE A 134 10.11 -0.54 15.52
CA ILE A 134 9.59 -0.43 16.89
C ILE A 134 8.84 -1.71 17.22
N ASN A 135 9.39 -2.52 18.10
CA ASN A 135 8.77 -3.73 18.62
C ASN A 135 9.21 -3.95 20.08
N LYS A 136 8.73 -5.02 20.72
CA LYS A 136 9.05 -5.33 22.12
C LYS A 136 10.54 -5.32 22.46
N ASP A 137 11.42 -5.64 21.50
CA ASP A 137 12.86 -5.72 21.75
C ASP A 137 13.56 -4.37 21.56
N THR A 138 12.97 -3.46 20.77
CA THR A 138 13.55 -2.15 20.44
C THR A 138 12.84 -0.97 21.10
N GLU A 139 11.66 -1.16 21.71
CA GLU A 139 10.82 -0.08 22.27
C GLU A 139 11.52 0.80 23.33
N LYS A 140 12.61 0.31 23.94
CA LYS A 140 13.38 1.00 24.98
C LYS A 140 14.69 1.61 24.49
N THR A 141 14.98 1.54 23.19
CA THR A 141 16.20 2.11 22.63
C THR A 141 16.13 3.64 22.71
N LEU A 142 17.10 4.26 23.38
CA LEU A 142 17.14 5.71 23.60
C LEU A 142 17.17 6.51 22.30
N GLU A 143 17.74 5.96 21.23
CA GLU A 143 17.86 6.64 19.93
C GLU A 143 16.51 6.80 19.19
N LEU A 144 15.45 6.13 19.65
CA LEU A 144 14.11 6.19 19.06
C LEU A 144 13.22 7.31 19.65
N TRP A 145 13.61 7.93 20.77
CA TRP A 145 12.80 8.88 21.55
C TRP A 145 13.52 10.20 21.81
#